data_AF-A0A2D7LJ90-F1
#
_entry.id   AF-A0A2D7LJ90-F1
#
_cell.length_a   1.000
_cell.length_b   1.000
_cell.length_c   1.000
_cell.angle_alpha   90.00
_cell.angle_beta   90.00
_cell.angle_gamma   90.00
#
_symmetry.space_group_name_H-M   'P 1'
#
loop_
_entity.id
_entity.type
_entity.pdbx_description
1 polymer ?
#
loop_
_entity_poly.entity_id
_entity_poly.type
_entity_poly.pdbx_seq_one_letter_code
_entity_poly.pdbx_strand_id
1 'polypeptide(L)'
;MIKDSIAILCRGESLKEIELLPDVEEYIIVNGFSDEFELDYIKNVLTDKKITHLISLGSLAHGHPSGARNGCFGAMIAKNNFKQFNIERIVLSYIEECLPHNANSPVVHNVKNKDEKNIPVSCLGDENKTLMIKNHPRYKFTYPSCGVGALGYSSVDLKKKNIYIIGMDFYDGSGYLERGIYKSQEAAIKRSADEGKQMREFFPGFIEKQPEINFTMYTYSDFNTQLNNLNIINLRQ
;
A
#
# COMPACT_ATOMS: atom_id res chain seq x y z
N MET A 1 -13.74 -4.13 16.83
CA MET A 1 -13.87 -4.02 15.37
C MET A 1 -14.82 -2.91 14.95
N ILE A 2 -14.33 -1.96 14.16
CA ILE A 2 -15.13 -0.90 13.51
C ILE A 2 -15.76 -1.47 12.24
N LYS A 3 -17.04 -1.22 11.99
CA LYS A 3 -17.73 -1.71 10.77
C LYS A 3 -17.37 -0.89 9.54
N ASP A 4 -17.49 -1.51 8.36
CA ASP A 4 -17.22 -0.88 7.06
C ASP A 4 -15.85 -0.20 7.02
N SER A 5 -14.86 -0.86 7.64
CA SER A 5 -13.54 -0.30 7.91
C SER A 5 -12.41 -1.07 7.27
N ILE A 6 -11.34 -0.35 6.94
CA ILE A 6 -10.13 -0.93 6.39
C ILE A 6 -8.92 -0.08 6.80
N ALA A 7 -7.79 -0.73 7.04
CA ALA A 7 -6.53 -0.05 7.31
C ALA A 7 -5.53 -0.29 6.17
N ILE A 8 -4.98 0.78 5.62
CA ILE A 8 -3.97 0.75 4.57
C ILE A 8 -2.61 0.94 5.23
N LEU A 9 -1.75 -0.05 5.05
CA LEU A 9 -0.41 -0.13 5.61
C LEU A 9 0.62 0.15 4.52
N CYS A 10 1.08 1.38 4.49
CA CYS A 10 2.24 1.80 3.71
C CYS A 10 3.53 1.60 4.51
N ARG A 11 4.69 1.86 3.91
CA ARG A 11 6.01 1.51 4.47
C ARG A 11 6.81 2.73 4.96
N GLY A 12 6.15 3.80 5.35
CA GLY A 12 6.76 4.96 5.99
C GLY A 12 6.97 4.72 7.49
N GLU A 13 7.83 5.53 8.09
CA GLU A 13 8.19 5.48 9.52
C GLU A 13 7.00 5.40 10.47
N SER A 14 5.87 6.06 10.16
CA SER A 14 4.66 6.02 10.99
C SER A 14 4.06 4.62 11.13
N LEU A 15 4.39 3.66 10.26
CA LEU A 15 4.00 2.27 10.41
C LEU A 15 4.50 1.65 11.73
N LYS A 16 5.55 2.19 12.35
CA LYS A 16 6.01 1.78 13.70
C LYS A 16 4.92 1.91 14.76
N GLU A 17 3.96 2.80 14.54
CA GLU A 17 2.85 3.08 15.44
C GLU A 17 1.56 2.30 15.07
N ILE A 18 1.67 1.18 14.36
CA ILE A 18 0.52 0.37 13.91
C ILE A 18 -0.43 -0.05 15.06
N GLU A 19 0.09 -0.18 16.28
CA GLU A 19 -0.70 -0.54 17.47
C GLU A 19 -1.70 0.56 17.87
N LEU A 20 -1.53 1.80 17.37
CA LEU A 20 -2.49 2.90 17.54
C LEU A 20 -3.71 2.81 16.61
N LEU A 21 -3.65 1.95 15.59
CA LEU A 21 -4.80 1.74 14.71
C LEU A 21 -5.94 1.07 15.49
N PRO A 22 -7.20 1.45 15.23
CA PRO A 22 -8.31 0.69 15.76
C PRO A 22 -8.38 -0.70 15.10
N ASP A 23 -9.08 -1.61 15.76
CA ASP A 23 -9.41 -2.92 15.19
C ASP A 23 -10.39 -2.76 14.01
N VAL A 24 -9.95 -3.11 12.80
CA VAL A 24 -10.69 -2.98 11.53
C VAL A 24 -11.04 -4.35 10.94
N GLU A 25 -11.92 -4.37 9.93
CA GLU A 25 -12.36 -5.63 9.28
C GLU A 25 -11.28 -6.24 8.37
N GLU A 26 -10.45 -5.40 7.77
CA GLU A 26 -9.47 -5.80 6.77
C GLU A 26 -8.25 -4.86 6.79
N TYR A 27 -7.08 -5.42 6.47
CA TYR A 27 -5.85 -4.66 6.30
C TYR A 27 -5.37 -4.79 4.84
N ILE A 28 -4.88 -3.69 4.26
CA ILE A 28 -4.21 -3.70 2.96
C ILE A 28 -2.73 -3.41 3.16
N ILE A 29 -1.88 -4.35 2.75
CA ILE A 29 -0.44 -4.10 2.62
C ILE A 29 -0.11 -3.74 1.17
N VAL A 30 0.93 -2.93 0.95
CA VAL A 30 1.31 -2.48 -0.40
C VAL A 30 2.71 -2.92 -0.83
N ASN A 31 2.85 -3.26 -2.12
CA ASN A 31 4.11 -3.66 -2.77
C ASN A 31 4.83 -4.84 -2.09
N GLY A 32 6.00 -4.63 -1.49
CA GLY A 32 6.68 -5.64 -0.69
C GLY A 32 6.53 -5.32 0.78
N PHE A 33 6.20 -6.30 1.60
CA PHE A 33 5.98 -6.10 3.04
C PHE A 33 6.75 -7.13 3.89
N SER A 34 7.72 -7.80 3.26
CA SER A 34 8.38 -8.98 3.82
C SER A 34 9.34 -8.67 4.95
N ASP A 35 9.88 -7.45 5.00
CA ASP A 35 10.77 -7.02 6.08
C ASP A 35 9.96 -6.51 7.27
N GLU A 36 8.87 -5.79 6.99
CA GLU A 36 7.92 -5.31 7.99
C GLU A 36 7.26 -6.49 8.72
N PHE A 37 6.92 -7.56 8.00
CA PHE A 37 6.41 -8.78 8.60
C PHE A 37 7.38 -9.49 9.54
N GLU A 38 8.66 -9.13 9.57
CA GLU A 38 9.60 -9.67 10.57
C GLU A 38 9.57 -8.94 11.91
N LEU A 39 8.93 -7.77 11.97
CA LEU A 39 8.87 -6.92 13.15
C LEU A 39 7.76 -7.40 14.10
N ASP A 40 8.10 -7.60 15.37
CA ASP A 40 7.18 -8.19 16.35
C ASP A 40 5.88 -7.39 16.50
N TYR A 41 5.96 -6.06 16.52
CA TYR A 41 4.79 -5.19 16.62
C TYR A 41 3.86 -5.29 15.38
N ILE A 42 4.39 -5.62 14.20
CA ILE A 42 3.59 -5.89 13.00
C ILE A 42 2.95 -7.28 13.10
N LYS A 43 3.74 -8.30 13.49
CA LYS A 43 3.25 -9.68 13.68
C LYS A 43 2.07 -9.70 14.66
N ASN A 44 2.24 -9.06 15.83
CA ASN A 44 1.24 -9.00 16.88
C ASN A 44 -0.11 -8.42 16.40
N VAL A 45 -0.09 -7.45 15.49
CA VAL A 45 -1.30 -6.85 14.95
C VAL A 45 -1.91 -7.70 13.83
N LEU A 46 -1.10 -8.29 12.95
CA LEU A 46 -1.56 -8.81 11.66
C LEU A 46 -1.72 -10.32 11.53
N THR A 47 -1.13 -11.14 12.39
CA THR A 47 -1.08 -12.62 12.20
C THR A 47 -2.42 -13.25 11.85
N ASP A 48 -3.49 -12.91 12.58
CA ASP A 48 -4.82 -13.49 12.39
C ASP A 48 -5.79 -12.57 11.63
N LYS A 49 -5.32 -11.43 11.12
CA LYS A 49 -6.16 -10.45 10.45
C LYS A 49 -6.32 -10.77 8.98
N LYS A 50 -7.49 -10.49 8.43
CA LYS A 50 -7.75 -10.55 6.99
C LYS A 50 -6.89 -9.51 6.26
N ILE A 51 -6.08 -9.97 5.30
CA ILE A 51 -5.15 -9.12 4.56
C ILE A 51 -5.42 -9.21 3.05
N THR A 52 -5.52 -8.05 2.40
CA THR A 52 -5.37 -7.92 0.95
C THR A 52 -3.98 -7.37 0.63
N HIS A 53 -3.31 -7.97 -0.34
CA HIS A 53 -2.00 -7.53 -0.81
C HIS A 53 -2.12 -6.78 -2.13
N LEU A 54 -1.96 -5.46 -2.09
CA LEU A 54 -2.06 -4.63 -3.29
C LEU A 54 -0.67 -4.34 -3.84
N ILE A 55 -0.41 -4.66 -5.11
CA ILE A 55 0.93 -4.63 -5.70
C ILE A 55 1.00 -3.88 -7.02
N SER A 56 2.05 -3.08 -7.19
CA SER A 56 2.52 -2.68 -8.53
C SER A 56 3.35 -3.80 -9.13
N LEU A 57 3.26 -4.06 -10.44
CA LEU A 57 4.07 -5.09 -11.10
C LEU A 57 5.56 -4.69 -11.19
N GLY A 58 5.89 -3.42 -10.89
CA GLY A 58 7.27 -3.02 -10.63
C GLY A 58 7.90 -3.76 -9.45
N SER A 59 7.09 -4.19 -8.46
CA SER A 59 7.55 -5.00 -7.32
C SER A 59 8.15 -6.36 -7.73
N LEU A 60 7.81 -6.85 -8.92
CA LEU A 60 8.35 -8.08 -9.49
C LEU A 60 9.71 -7.87 -10.17
N ALA A 61 10.04 -6.64 -10.56
CA ALA A 61 11.22 -6.33 -11.37
C ALA A 61 12.38 -5.74 -10.54
N HIS A 62 12.08 -5.06 -9.43
CA HIS A 62 13.11 -4.44 -8.59
C HIS A 62 13.78 -5.47 -7.69
N GLY A 63 15.04 -5.82 -7.99
CA GLY A 63 15.83 -6.73 -7.14
C GLY A 63 15.78 -6.34 -5.66
N HIS A 64 15.60 -7.34 -4.79
CA HIS A 64 15.56 -7.14 -3.34
C HIS A 64 16.98 -7.32 -2.77
N PRO A 65 17.39 -6.59 -1.69
CA PRO A 65 18.72 -6.72 -1.09
C PRO A 65 19.07 -8.15 -0.63
N SER A 66 18.06 -8.98 -0.37
CA SER A 66 18.23 -10.41 -0.05
C SER A 66 18.61 -11.29 -1.24
N GLY A 67 18.72 -10.74 -2.46
CA GLY A 67 18.96 -11.50 -3.69
C GLY A 67 17.74 -12.28 -4.18
N ALA A 68 16.54 -12.00 -3.66
CA ALA A 68 15.32 -12.69 -4.06
C ALA A 68 15.03 -12.49 -5.56
N ARG A 69 14.75 -13.59 -6.26
CA ARG A 69 14.20 -13.54 -7.62
C ARG A 69 12.80 -12.93 -7.55
N ASN A 70 12.47 -12.04 -8.48
CA ASN A 70 11.20 -11.31 -8.55
C ASN A 70 11.01 -10.23 -7.48
N GLY A 71 12.10 -9.62 -7.03
CA GLY A 71 12.07 -8.42 -6.21
C GLY A 71 11.42 -8.57 -4.84
N CYS A 72 10.78 -7.50 -4.36
CA CYS A 72 10.19 -7.47 -3.02
C CYS A 72 8.96 -8.38 -2.90
N PHE A 73 8.26 -8.67 -4.00
CA PHE A 73 7.24 -9.73 -4.03
C PHE A 73 7.86 -11.12 -3.88
N GLY A 74 8.99 -11.36 -4.56
CA GLY A 74 9.77 -12.59 -4.41
C GLY A 74 10.27 -12.82 -2.98
N ALA A 75 10.66 -11.74 -2.29
CA ALA A 75 11.05 -11.81 -0.88
C ALA A 75 9.90 -12.28 0.03
N MET A 76 8.66 -11.83 -0.22
CA MET A 76 7.47 -12.30 0.47
C MET A 76 7.26 -13.82 0.32
N ILE A 77 7.49 -14.34 -0.89
CA ILE A 77 7.42 -15.79 -1.17
C ILE A 77 8.55 -16.52 -0.45
N ALA A 78 9.79 -16.03 -0.58
CA ALA A 78 10.98 -16.67 -0.01
C ALA A 78 10.93 -16.77 1.51
N LYS A 79 10.35 -15.77 2.19
CA LYS A 79 10.14 -15.76 3.64
C LYS A 79 8.83 -16.44 4.07
N ASN A 80 8.12 -17.07 3.14
CA ASN A 80 6.89 -17.80 3.42
C ASN A 80 5.78 -16.93 4.02
N ASN A 81 5.76 -15.61 3.76
CA ASN A 81 4.82 -14.68 4.41
C ASN A 81 3.36 -15.02 4.05
N PHE A 82 3.08 -15.46 2.82
CA PHE A 82 1.75 -15.89 2.38
C PHE A 82 1.23 -17.14 3.12
N LYS A 83 2.10 -17.90 3.79
CA LYS A 83 1.72 -19.05 4.63
C LYS A 83 1.61 -18.70 6.11
N GLN A 84 2.27 -17.64 6.54
CA GLN A 84 2.29 -17.21 7.94
C GLN A 84 1.14 -16.25 8.27
N PHE A 85 0.69 -15.46 7.29
CA PHE A 85 -0.35 -14.44 7.47
C PHE A 85 -1.60 -14.79 6.66
N ASN A 86 -2.76 -14.31 7.12
CA ASN A 86 -4.05 -14.55 6.44
C ASN A 86 -4.24 -13.60 5.24
N ILE A 87 -3.40 -13.77 4.21
CA ILE A 87 -3.49 -13.06 2.94
C ILE A 87 -4.51 -13.78 2.04
N GLU A 88 -5.65 -13.13 1.80
CA GLU A 88 -6.80 -13.73 1.12
C GLU A 88 -6.93 -13.29 -0.34
N ARG A 89 -6.26 -12.20 -0.73
CA ARG A 89 -6.34 -11.65 -2.09
C ARG A 89 -5.07 -10.90 -2.47
N ILE A 90 -4.74 -10.95 -3.75
CA ILE A 90 -3.77 -10.05 -4.38
C ILE A 90 -4.51 -9.13 -5.34
N VAL A 91 -4.25 -7.83 -5.27
CA VAL A 91 -4.80 -6.84 -6.19
C VAL A 91 -3.68 -6.16 -6.94
N LEU A 92 -3.70 -6.22 -8.26
CA LEU A 92 -2.80 -5.46 -9.11
C LEU A 92 -3.26 -4.00 -9.11
N SER A 93 -2.35 -3.07 -8.80
CA SER A 93 -2.60 -1.62 -8.71
C SER A 93 -2.82 -0.95 -10.09
N TYR A 94 -3.51 -1.63 -10.99
CA TYR A 94 -3.81 -1.22 -12.35
C TYR A 94 -5.27 -1.53 -12.62
N ILE A 95 -5.89 -0.72 -13.47
CA ILE A 95 -7.06 -1.17 -14.22
C ILE A 95 -6.62 -2.14 -15.32
N GLU A 96 -7.51 -3.04 -15.73
CA GLU A 96 -7.19 -4.14 -16.66
C GLU A 96 -6.60 -3.63 -17.99
N GLU A 97 -7.16 -2.58 -18.58
CA GLU A 97 -6.68 -2.00 -19.84
C GLU A 97 -5.28 -1.38 -19.76
N CYS A 98 -4.77 -1.11 -18.56
CA CYS A 98 -3.44 -0.53 -18.33
C CYS A 98 -2.42 -1.58 -17.83
N LEU A 99 -2.77 -2.87 -17.86
CA LEU A 99 -1.89 -3.91 -17.36
C LEU A 99 -0.57 -3.96 -18.16
N PRO A 100 0.57 -3.90 -17.46
CA PRO A 100 1.87 -4.22 -18.03
C PRO A 100 1.90 -5.65 -18.63
N HIS A 101 2.80 -5.88 -19.60
CA HIS A 101 2.88 -7.16 -20.32
C HIS A 101 3.19 -8.37 -19.41
N ASN A 102 3.77 -8.13 -18.23
CA ASN A 102 4.08 -9.17 -17.23
C ASN A 102 2.94 -9.42 -16.22
N ALA A 103 1.73 -8.90 -16.45
CA ALA A 103 0.59 -9.07 -15.55
C ALA A 103 0.14 -10.52 -15.35
N ASN A 104 0.36 -11.38 -16.34
CA ASN A 104 0.06 -12.80 -16.28
C ASN A 104 1.25 -13.65 -15.78
N SER A 105 2.19 -13.03 -15.06
CA SER A 105 3.35 -13.74 -14.50
C SER A 105 2.88 -14.90 -13.61
N PRO A 106 3.28 -16.15 -13.88
CA PRO A 106 2.90 -17.31 -13.06
C PRO A 106 3.31 -17.15 -11.59
N VAL A 107 4.29 -16.30 -11.31
CA VAL A 107 4.77 -16.02 -9.95
C VAL A 107 3.67 -15.40 -9.09
N VAL A 108 2.82 -14.53 -9.66
CA VAL A 108 1.74 -13.86 -8.92
C VAL A 108 0.51 -14.77 -8.82
N HIS A 109 0.18 -15.49 -9.89
CA HIS A 109 -1.06 -16.27 -10.00
C HIS A 109 -0.99 -17.67 -9.36
N ASN A 110 0.20 -18.14 -8.97
CA ASN A 110 0.38 -19.44 -8.32
C ASN A 110 0.81 -19.34 -6.84
N VAL A 111 0.68 -18.17 -6.23
CA VAL A 111 0.94 -18.02 -4.80
C VAL A 111 -0.16 -18.73 -4.01
N LYS A 112 0.25 -19.52 -3.02
CA LYS A 112 -0.68 -20.23 -2.12
C LYS A 112 -0.73 -19.58 -0.74
N ASN A 113 -1.93 -19.49 -0.16
CA ASN A 113 -2.14 -19.06 1.22
C ASN A 113 -1.81 -20.16 2.24
N LYS A 114 -1.99 -19.87 3.53
CA LYS A 114 -1.81 -20.80 4.66
C LYS A 114 -2.58 -22.11 4.55
N ASP A 115 -3.69 -22.12 3.82
CA ASP A 115 -4.55 -23.30 3.60
C ASP A 115 -4.21 -24.06 2.31
N GLU A 116 -3.05 -23.81 1.71
CA GLU A 116 -2.61 -24.39 0.43
C GLU A 116 -3.49 -24.06 -0.79
N LYS A 117 -4.37 -23.06 -0.69
CA LYS A 117 -5.21 -22.58 -1.79
C LYS A 117 -4.52 -21.46 -2.55
N ASN A 118 -4.70 -21.43 -3.87
CA ASN A 118 -4.23 -20.30 -4.68
C ASN A 118 -4.94 -19.01 -4.23
N ILE A 119 -4.17 -17.95 -4.04
CA ILE A 119 -4.69 -16.64 -3.69
C ILE A 119 -5.30 -16.01 -4.95
N PRO A 120 -6.57 -15.57 -4.93
CA PRO A 120 -7.19 -14.91 -6.07
C PRO A 120 -6.48 -13.59 -6.39
N VAL A 121 -6.25 -13.37 -7.68
CA VAL A 121 -5.63 -12.15 -8.23
C VAL A 121 -6.67 -11.38 -9.02
N SER A 122 -6.78 -10.07 -8.77
CA SER A 122 -7.66 -9.18 -9.55
C SER A 122 -6.97 -7.85 -9.84
N CYS A 123 -7.56 -7.05 -10.73
CA CYS A 123 -7.17 -5.67 -10.98
C CYS A 123 -8.06 -4.70 -10.20
N LEU A 124 -7.71 -3.41 -10.22
CA LEU A 124 -8.62 -2.33 -9.80
C LEU A 124 -9.81 -2.26 -10.77
N GLY A 125 -10.98 -1.94 -10.23
CA GLY A 125 -12.19 -1.73 -11.03
C GLY A 125 -12.11 -0.47 -11.89
N ASP A 126 -12.83 -0.48 -13.02
CA ASP A 126 -12.86 0.63 -13.97
C ASP A 126 -13.42 1.95 -13.38
N GLU A 127 -14.22 1.88 -12.30
CA GLU A 127 -14.73 3.04 -11.57
C GLU A 127 -13.59 3.94 -11.04
N ASN A 128 -12.41 3.36 -10.76
CA ASN A 128 -11.23 4.11 -10.30
C ASN A 128 -10.71 5.12 -11.33
N LYS A 129 -11.01 4.97 -12.64
CA LYS A 129 -10.59 5.90 -13.71
C LYS A 129 -10.98 7.35 -13.44
N THR A 130 -12.04 7.57 -12.67
CA THR A 130 -12.55 8.89 -12.29
C THR A 130 -11.64 9.64 -11.31
N LEU A 131 -10.88 8.89 -10.50
CA LEU A 131 -9.98 9.40 -9.48
C LEU A 131 -8.51 9.37 -9.91
N MET A 132 -8.13 8.52 -10.86
CA MET A 132 -6.75 8.37 -11.34
C MET A 132 -6.22 9.59 -12.13
N ILE A 133 -4.89 9.72 -12.18
CA ILE A 133 -4.20 10.65 -13.07
C ILE A 133 -4.45 10.21 -14.51
N LYS A 134 -4.95 11.14 -15.33
CA LYS A 134 -5.15 10.93 -16.76
C LYS A 134 -3.92 11.46 -17.51
N ASN A 135 -3.48 10.74 -18.54
CA ASN A 135 -2.35 11.13 -19.40
C ASN A 135 -0.97 11.07 -18.73
N HIS A 136 -0.76 10.13 -17.80
CA HIS A 136 0.59 9.88 -17.31
C HIS A 136 1.45 9.26 -18.45
N PRO A 137 2.73 9.65 -18.62
CA PRO A 137 3.55 9.20 -19.76
C PRO A 137 3.68 7.67 -19.90
N ARG A 138 3.54 6.95 -18.79
CA ARG A 138 3.70 5.50 -18.73
C ARG A 138 2.39 4.71 -18.92
N TYR A 139 1.27 5.22 -18.41
CA TYR A 139 -0.02 4.53 -18.41
C TYR A 139 -1.14 5.55 -18.56
N LYS A 140 -2.17 5.22 -19.34
CA LYS A 140 -3.31 6.12 -19.60
C LYS A 140 -4.02 6.55 -18.32
N PHE A 141 -4.15 5.61 -17.37
CA PHE A 141 -4.69 5.82 -16.04
C PHE A 141 -3.74 5.22 -15.01
N THR A 142 -3.40 6.00 -13.99
CA THR A 142 -2.56 5.53 -12.87
C THR A 142 -2.82 6.33 -11.60
N TYR A 143 -2.59 5.69 -10.46
CA TYR A 143 -2.34 6.41 -9.22
C TYR A 143 -0.85 6.79 -9.12
N PRO A 144 -0.50 7.84 -8.35
CA PRO A 144 0.90 8.28 -8.19
C PRO A 144 1.76 7.22 -7.48
N SER A 145 1.16 6.41 -6.60
CA SER A 145 1.83 5.30 -5.93
C SER A 145 0.86 4.14 -5.66
N CYS A 146 1.43 2.99 -5.31
CA CYS A 146 0.66 1.81 -4.89
C CYS A 146 -0.13 2.07 -3.59
N GLY A 147 0.43 2.88 -2.68
CA GLY A 147 -0.27 3.33 -1.47
C GLY A 147 -1.54 4.12 -1.78
N VAL A 148 -1.48 5.01 -2.77
CA VAL A 148 -2.67 5.73 -3.24
C VAL A 148 -3.61 4.83 -4.03
N GLY A 149 -3.08 3.83 -4.75
CA GLY A 149 -3.89 2.76 -5.35
C GLY A 149 -4.71 1.96 -4.33
N ALA A 150 -4.17 1.73 -3.14
CA ALA A 150 -4.90 1.12 -2.05
C ALA A 150 -6.04 1.98 -1.51
N LEU A 151 -5.93 3.31 -1.59
CA LEU A 151 -7.07 4.19 -1.29
C LEU A 151 -8.19 3.97 -2.30
N GLY A 152 -7.87 4.01 -3.61
CA GLY A 152 -8.84 3.75 -4.68
C GLY A 152 -9.54 2.40 -4.52
N TYR A 153 -8.77 1.34 -4.29
CA TYR A 153 -9.35 0.01 -4.03
C TYR A 153 -10.29 0.00 -2.83
N SER A 154 -9.86 0.58 -1.71
CA SER A 154 -10.64 0.63 -0.47
C SER A 154 -11.95 1.40 -0.63
N SER A 155 -11.89 2.53 -1.32
CA SER A 155 -12.96 3.51 -1.35
C SER A 155 -13.92 3.31 -2.52
N VAL A 156 -13.42 2.85 -3.67
CA VAL A 156 -14.20 2.65 -4.89
C VAL A 156 -14.65 1.21 -5.02
N ASP A 157 -13.72 0.25 -4.96
CA ASP A 157 -14.03 -1.16 -5.24
C ASP A 157 -14.69 -1.82 -4.03
N LEU A 158 -14.17 -1.57 -2.82
CA LEU A 158 -14.71 -2.11 -1.58
C LEU A 158 -15.76 -1.20 -0.92
N LYS A 159 -15.87 0.06 -1.35
CA LYS A 159 -16.86 1.05 -0.86
C LYS A 159 -16.85 1.24 0.66
N LYS A 160 -15.67 1.10 1.28
CA LYS A 160 -15.50 1.25 2.73
C LYS A 160 -15.74 2.69 3.16
N LYS A 161 -16.32 2.86 4.35
CA LYS A 161 -16.71 4.16 4.90
C LYS A 161 -15.73 4.71 5.92
N ASN A 162 -14.92 3.84 6.53
CA ASN A 162 -13.90 4.23 7.51
C ASN A 162 -12.53 3.72 7.03
N ILE A 163 -11.69 4.61 6.52
CA ILE A 163 -10.39 4.26 5.96
C ILE A 163 -9.28 4.81 6.85
N TYR A 164 -8.49 3.91 7.42
CA TYR A 164 -7.34 4.23 8.24
C TYR A 164 -6.07 4.11 7.40
N ILE A 165 -5.16 5.08 7.51
CA ILE A 165 -3.94 5.15 6.71
C ILE A 165 -2.76 5.31 7.66
N ILE A 166 -1.76 4.46 7.52
CA ILE A 166 -0.51 4.55 8.27
C ILE A 166 0.68 4.21 7.38
N GLY A 167 1.84 4.77 7.68
CA GLY A 167 3.06 4.59 6.88
C GLY A 167 3.04 5.38 5.57
N MET A 168 2.09 6.29 5.35
CA MET A 168 2.06 7.18 4.18
C MET A 168 2.69 8.52 4.55
N ASP A 169 3.98 8.55 4.88
CA ASP A 169 4.68 9.78 5.33
C ASP A 169 5.17 10.65 4.17
N PHE A 170 4.62 10.47 2.96
CA PHE A 170 5.02 11.18 1.74
C PHE A 170 6.54 11.20 1.46
N TYR A 171 7.26 10.22 1.98
CA TYR A 171 8.73 10.12 1.95
C TYR A 171 9.46 11.29 2.66
N ASP A 172 8.81 11.99 3.58
CA ASP A 172 9.43 13.09 4.31
C ASP A 172 10.50 12.60 5.28
N GLY A 173 11.74 13.01 5.03
CA GLY A 173 12.87 12.85 5.96
C GLY A 173 13.41 11.43 6.14
N SER A 174 12.72 10.38 5.66
CA SER A 174 13.13 8.99 5.87
C SER A 174 13.15 8.12 4.61
N GLY A 175 12.42 8.48 3.55
CA GLY A 175 12.21 7.57 2.41
C GLY A 175 11.32 6.39 2.80
N TYR A 176 11.51 5.23 2.16
CA TYR A 176 10.87 3.97 2.59
C TYR A 176 11.54 3.44 3.88
N LEU A 177 10.81 2.69 4.71
CA LEU A 177 11.34 1.89 5.83
C LEU A 177 12.39 0.83 5.39
N GLU A 178 12.60 0.68 4.10
CA GLU A 178 13.42 -0.36 3.49
C GLU A 178 14.92 -0.10 3.72
N ARG A 179 15.48 -0.86 4.67
CA ARG A 179 16.93 -0.91 4.92
C ARG A 179 17.60 -1.65 3.76
N GLY A 180 18.44 -0.96 2.98
CA GLY A 180 19.49 -1.61 2.18
C GLY A 180 19.38 -1.59 0.65
N ILE A 181 18.35 -0.97 0.05
CA ILE A 181 18.35 -0.72 -1.42
C ILE A 181 19.20 0.51 -1.77
N TYR A 182 19.17 1.53 -0.90
CA TYR A 182 19.89 2.78 -1.12
C TYR A 182 21.18 2.83 -0.31
N LYS A 183 22.25 3.34 -0.94
CA LYS A 183 23.58 3.49 -0.31
C LYS A 183 23.57 4.43 0.90
N SER A 184 22.55 5.29 1.04
CA SER A 184 22.33 6.18 2.18
C SER A 184 20.85 6.60 2.25
N GLN A 185 20.43 7.10 3.43
CA GLN A 185 19.10 7.71 3.64
C GLN A 185 18.88 8.92 2.72
N GLU A 186 19.90 9.75 2.49
CA GLU A 186 19.84 10.88 1.56
C GLU A 186 19.52 10.46 0.12
N ALA A 187 20.11 9.34 -0.34
CA ALA A 187 19.83 8.82 -1.68
C ALA A 187 18.38 8.31 -1.81
N ALA A 188 17.84 7.70 -0.75
CA ALA A 188 16.45 7.27 -0.69
C ALA A 188 15.48 8.46 -0.74
N ILE A 189 15.76 9.50 0.06
CA ILE A 189 14.97 10.75 0.10
C ILE A 189 14.99 11.42 -1.28
N LYS A 190 16.18 11.63 -1.88
CA LYS A 190 16.30 12.29 -3.18
C LYS A 190 15.58 11.53 -4.29
N ARG A 191 15.64 10.20 -4.29
CA ARG A 191 14.97 9.37 -5.31
C ARG A 191 13.45 9.45 -5.20
N SER A 192 12.93 9.59 -3.99
CA SER A 192 11.50 9.53 -3.68
C SER A 192 10.85 10.92 -3.58
N ALA A 193 11.63 12.00 -3.66
CA ALA A 193 11.15 13.38 -3.49
C ALA A 193 10.06 13.77 -4.50
N ASP A 194 10.24 13.44 -5.79
CA ASP A 194 9.24 13.74 -6.82
C ASP A 194 7.94 12.95 -6.60
N GLU A 195 8.04 11.68 -6.19
CA GLU A 195 6.88 10.84 -5.88
C GLU A 195 6.16 11.37 -4.62
N GLY A 196 6.91 11.76 -3.59
CA GLY A 196 6.40 12.38 -2.36
C GLY A 196 5.63 13.65 -2.65
N LYS A 197 6.19 14.54 -3.48
CA LYS A 197 5.54 15.77 -3.93
C LYS A 197 4.24 15.46 -4.70
N GLN A 198 4.29 14.56 -5.68
CA GLN A 198 3.11 14.16 -6.44
C GLN A 198 2.01 13.58 -5.55
N MET A 199 2.35 12.74 -4.58
CA MET A 199 1.39 12.20 -3.62
C MET A 199 0.78 13.30 -2.75
N ARG A 200 1.58 14.23 -2.22
CA ARG A 200 1.08 15.36 -1.41
C ARG A 200 0.13 16.27 -2.19
N GLU A 201 0.42 16.52 -3.46
CA GLU A 201 -0.43 17.34 -4.34
C GLU A 201 -1.71 16.60 -4.73
N PHE A 202 -1.63 15.30 -4.98
CA PHE A 202 -2.76 14.49 -5.42
C PHE A 202 -3.72 14.13 -4.29
N PHE A 203 -3.20 13.81 -3.11
CA PHE A 203 -3.95 13.21 -2.01
C PHE A 203 -5.15 14.06 -1.54
N PRO A 204 -5.03 15.39 -1.28
CA PRO A 204 -6.19 16.21 -0.91
C PRO A 204 -7.33 16.14 -1.94
N GLY A 205 -7.01 16.24 -3.23
CA GLY A 205 -8.01 16.18 -4.30
C GLY A 205 -8.65 14.79 -4.47
N PHE A 206 -7.97 13.73 -4.07
CA PHE A 206 -8.56 12.39 -3.99
C PHE A 206 -9.60 12.29 -2.86
N ILE A 207 -9.25 12.82 -1.69
CA ILE A 207 -10.09 12.80 -0.49
C ILE A 207 -11.34 13.69 -0.66
N GLU A 208 -11.17 14.89 -1.24
CA GLU A 208 -12.24 15.85 -1.49
C GLU A 208 -13.35 15.30 -2.39
N LYS A 209 -12.99 14.44 -3.36
CA LYS A 209 -13.95 13.78 -4.27
C LYS A 209 -14.80 12.70 -3.61
N GLN A 210 -14.56 12.40 -2.33
CA GLN A 210 -15.20 11.31 -1.59
C GLN A 210 -15.69 11.79 -0.21
N PRO A 211 -16.58 12.79 -0.19
CA PRO A 211 -17.00 13.46 1.05
C PRO A 211 -17.75 12.54 2.03
N GLU A 212 -18.25 11.40 1.56
CA GLU A 212 -19.00 10.42 2.35
C GLU A 212 -18.13 9.39 3.08
N ILE A 213 -16.80 9.44 2.88
CA ILE A 213 -15.85 8.50 3.48
C ILE A 213 -15.05 9.21 4.55
N ASN A 214 -14.96 8.60 5.74
CA ASN A 214 -14.16 9.09 6.85
C ASN A 214 -12.74 8.54 6.72
N PHE A 215 -11.79 9.42 6.47
CA PHE A 215 -10.37 9.08 6.44
C PHE A 215 -9.71 9.45 7.77
N THR A 216 -8.86 8.57 8.29
CA THR A 216 -7.98 8.87 9.42
C THR A 216 -6.54 8.50 9.04
N MET A 217 -5.65 9.48 9.08
CA MET A 217 -4.25 9.31 8.70
C MET A 217 -3.33 9.50 9.91
N TYR A 218 -2.53 8.48 10.19
CA TYR A 218 -1.46 8.49 11.18
C TYR A 218 -0.15 8.73 10.44
N THR A 219 0.53 9.84 10.73
CA THR A 219 1.72 10.22 9.96
C THR A 219 2.73 11.01 10.77
N TYR A 220 4.00 10.86 10.40
CA TYR A 220 5.08 11.77 10.80
C TYR A 220 5.32 12.88 9.77
N SER A 221 4.54 12.97 8.69
CA SER A 221 4.62 14.08 7.75
C SER A 221 4.19 15.40 8.43
N ASP A 222 4.70 16.53 7.93
CA ASP A 222 4.14 17.85 8.25
C ASP A 222 2.89 18.19 7.40
N PHE A 223 2.40 17.22 6.62
CA PHE A 223 1.21 17.34 5.81
C PHE A 223 0.00 17.77 6.66
N ASN A 224 -0.68 18.80 6.18
CA ASN A 224 -1.85 19.38 6.82
C ASN A 224 -2.85 19.84 5.76
N THR A 225 -4.14 19.75 6.08
CA THR A 225 -5.25 20.21 5.23
C THR A 225 -6.49 20.49 6.09
N GLN A 226 -7.47 21.17 5.53
CA GLN A 226 -8.72 21.56 6.21
C GLN A 226 -9.94 20.75 5.70
N LEU A 227 -9.70 19.53 5.21
CA LEU A 227 -10.76 18.66 4.70
C LEU A 227 -11.55 18.03 5.86
N ASN A 228 -12.87 18.25 5.89
CA ASN A 228 -13.74 17.79 6.97
C ASN A 228 -13.82 16.27 7.12
N ASN A 229 -13.60 15.54 6.03
CA ASN A 229 -13.66 14.08 5.99
C ASN A 229 -12.27 13.41 6.18
N LEU A 230 -11.26 14.18 6.61
CA LEU A 230 -9.92 13.67 6.90
C LEU A 230 -9.44 14.12 8.28
N ASN A 231 -9.29 13.17 9.19
CA ASN A 231 -8.62 13.36 10.46
C ASN A 231 -7.13 13.04 10.34
N ILE A 232 -6.24 13.99 10.65
CA ILE A 232 -4.79 13.80 10.63
C ILE A 232 -4.29 13.70 12.07
N ILE A 233 -3.71 12.56 12.42
CA ILE A 233 -3.05 12.30 13.70
C ILE A 233 -1.54 12.42 13.45
N ASN A 234 -0.96 13.56 13.85
CA ASN A 234 0.47 13.79 13.75
C ASN A 234 1.20 13.11 14.92
N LEU A 235 2.15 12.23 14.58
CA LEU A 235 2.84 11.38 15.54
C LEU A 235 4.15 11.99 16.08
N ARG A 236 4.62 13.15 15.58
CA ARG A 236 5.89 13.78 16.02
C ARG A 236 5.84 14.42 17.43
N GLN A 237 4.94 13.98 18.30
CA GLN A 237 4.80 14.54 19.66
C GLN A 237 5.96 14.13 20.58
#